data_AF-A0A238BKM5-F1
#
_entry.id   AF-A0A238BKM5-F1
#
_cell.length_a   1.000
_cell.length_b   1.000
_cell.length_c   1.000
_cell.angle_alpha   90.00
_cell.angle_beta   90.00
_cell.angle_gamma   90.00
#
_symmetry.space_group_name_H-M   'P 1'
#
loop_
_entity.id
_entity.type
_entity.pdbx_description
1 polymer ?
#
loop_
_entity_poly.entity_id
_entity_poly.type
_entity_poly.pdbx_seq_one_letter_code
_entity_poly.pdbx_strand_id
1 'polypeptide(L)'
;SVKTATVGELTSSGIATCSSNDCCYSLLIWISSMRHSKVELPEIRKIEGFGPPISIEPAIEEKFPVRDIDMRIDERNIPMPNKALFSKDSPIYKSGDKNQAGEGGKAVVINRNELSLTEKRIYDDGFEKNAFNQYVSDMISIHRSLPSYIDEDCKTEKYDSDLPNTSVIICFHNEAWSVLLRTVHSVLERTRENLLAEIILVDDFSDMTHLKADLEIYMRQFPKVRILRLEKREGLIRARIKGAAISKGSVITYLDSHCECLEGWIEPLLDRIKKNPKTVVCPVIDVIDDNTFEYHYSKAYFTNIRNKGEVAGAVIQYCLDGEVGEDIQKVVIAFPCHKSGGNQIRNKGGGSSNCLDWTSRGKRKSAALGLYWCHKKGGNQFWLLSKDGEIRRDESCIDYAGADVMVYPCHGLKGNQEWKYLFYKNQILHVITNKCLEMSRDGTRLIMNVCDQTNPHQQWLVQEFNQTLAKQYKLL
;
A
#
# COMPACT_ATOMS: atom_id res chain seq x y z
N SER A 1 -18.47 -11.61 40.75
CA SER A 1 -18.76 -13.02 40.42
C SER A 1 -18.62 -13.19 38.91
N VAL A 2 -17.40 -13.44 38.44
CA VAL A 2 -17.13 -13.66 37.01
C VAL A 2 -17.40 -15.13 36.70
N LYS A 3 -18.49 -15.38 35.96
CA LYS A 3 -18.73 -16.69 35.35
C LYS A 3 -17.92 -16.77 34.07
N THR A 4 -17.05 -17.77 34.02
CA THR A 4 -16.43 -18.31 32.82
C THR A 4 -17.52 -18.83 31.86
N ALA A 5 -17.46 -18.45 30.59
CA ALA A 5 -18.22 -19.08 29.52
C ALA A 5 -17.25 -19.89 28.65
N THR A 6 -17.48 -21.19 28.63
CA THR A 6 -16.81 -22.20 27.83
C THR A 6 -17.16 -22.07 26.35
N VAL A 7 -16.23 -22.55 25.52
CA VAL A 7 -16.30 -22.72 24.06
C VAL A 7 -17.62 -23.37 23.67
N GLY A 8 -18.42 -22.64 22.88
CA GLY A 8 -19.64 -23.11 22.24
C GLY A 8 -19.62 -22.68 20.77
N GLU A 9 -19.66 -23.69 19.91
CA GLU A 9 -19.90 -23.71 18.47
C GLU A 9 -20.30 -22.36 17.82
N LEU A 10 -19.38 -21.74 17.08
CA LEU A 10 -19.72 -20.76 16.05
C LEU A 10 -20.10 -21.52 14.78
N THR A 11 -21.41 -21.72 14.63
CA THR A 11 -22.04 -22.14 13.39
C THR A 11 -21.70 -21.17 12.26
N SER A 12 -21.32 -21.74 11.14
CA SER A 12 -21.18 -21.14 9.81
C SER A 12 -22.36 -20.22 9.44
N SER A 13 -22.12 -18.91 9.36
CA SER A 13 -22.82 -17.99 8.43
C SER A 13 -22.35 -16.55 8.67
N GLY A 14 -21.51 -16.06 7.78
CA GLY A 14 -21.03 -14.68 7.74
C GLY A 14 -20.26 -14.45 6.45
N ILE A 15 -20.87 -14.90 5.34
CA ILE A 15 -20.32 -14.86 3.99
C ILE A 15 -20.48 -13.44 3.46
N ALA A 16 -19.39 -12.78 3.10
CA ALA A 16 -19.42 -11.64 2.19
C ALA A 16 -19.02 -12.15 0.80
N THR A 17 -20.01 -12.55 0.01
CA THR A 17 -19.89 -12.83 -1.43
C THR A 17 -19.75 -11.50 -2.18
N CYS A 18 -18.78 -11.31 -3.09
CA CYS A 18 -19.04 -10.48 -4.28
C CYS A 18 -19.74 -11.40 -5.28
N SER A 19 -21.06 -11.40 -5.28
CA SER A 19 -21.81 -11.80 -6.48
C SER A 19 -21.64 -10.69 -7.52
N SER A 20 -21.89 -10.96 -8.80
CA SER A 20 -21.74 -9.99 -9.90
C SER A 20 -22.43 -8.63 -9.68
N ASN A 21 -23.34 -8.52 -8.70
CA ASN A 21 -24.07 -7.30 -8.36
C ASN A 21 -23.47 -6.49 -7.20
N ASP A 22 -22.41 -6.98 -6.53
CA ASP A 22 -21.87 -6.33 -5.32
C ASP A 22 -20.56 -5.56 -5.57
N CYS A 23 -20.00 -5.58 -6.78
CA CYS A 23 -18.67 -5.03 -7.05
C CYS A 23 -18.70 -3.53 -7.41
N CYS A 24 -19.64 -2.79 -6.82
CA CYS A 24 -19.82 -1.36 -7.00
C CYS A 24 -19.16 -0.56 -5.88
N TYR A 25 -17.83 -0.54 -5.92
CA TYR A 25 -17.03 0.18 -4.94
C TYR A 25 -16.38 1.38 -5.58
N SER A 26 -16.52 2.51 -4.89
CA SER A 26 -16.17 3.83 -5.40
C SER A 26 -14.67 4.04 -5.54
N LEU A 27 -14.27 5.13 -6.19
CA LEU A 27 -12.94 5.31 -6.73
C LEU A 27 -12.12 6.34 -5.94
N LEU A 28 -10.86 6.00 -5.67
CA LEU A 28 -9.87 6.87 -5.06
C LEU A 28 -8.57 6.75 -5.82
N ILE A 29 -8.04 7.86 -6.26
CA ILE A 29 -7.04 7.86 -7.33
C ILE A 29 -5.65 8.05 -6.71
N TRP A 30 -4.61 7.39 -7.23
CA TRP A 30 -3.24 7.54 -6.74
C TRP A 30 -2.25 7.82 -7.87
N ILE A 31 -1.21 8.63 -7.62
CA ILE A 31 -0.10 8.83 -8.56
C ILE A 31 0.87 7.65 -8.44
N SER A 32 1.09 6.92 -9.54
CA SER A 32 1.99 5.75 -9.56
C SER A 32 3.47 6.15 -9.59
N SER A 33 4.05 6.57 -8.46
CA SER A 33 5.51 6.63 -8.32
C SER A 33 5.98 6.63 -6.87
N MET A 34 6.47 5.47 -6.40
CA MET A 34 7.42 5.42 -5.30
C MET A 34 8.58 4.48 -5.67
N ARG A 35 9.70 5.06 -6.11
CA ARG A 35 11.01 4.39 -6.05
C ARG A 35 11.66 4.77 -4.73
N HIS A 36 11.76 3.80 -3.80
CA HIS A 36 12.50 4.00 -2.57
C HIS A 36 14.00 4.16 -2.85
N SER A 37 14.56 5.30 -2.45
CA SER A 37 15.99 5.55 -2.37
C SER A 37 16.60 4.76 -1.20
N LYS A 38 17.72 4.07 -1.47
CA LYS A 38 18.49 3.30 -0.47
C LYS A 38 19.14 4.26 0.52
N VAL A 39 18.86 4.09 1.81
CA VAL A 39 19.61 4.71 2.90
C VAL A 39 20.39 3.61 3.64
N GLU A 40 21.69 3.83 3.85
CA GLU A 40 22.54 2.96 4.65
C GLU A 40 22.19 3.08 6.14
N LEU A 41 22.05 1.94 6.82
CA LEU A 41 21.70 1.83 8.23
C LEU A 41 22.98 1.86 9.09
N PRO A 42 23.10 2.76 10.09
CA PRO A 42 24.00 2.53 11.22
C PRO A 42 23.40 1.54 12.23
N GLU A 43 24.27 0.94 13.03
CA GLU A 43 24.03 -0.19 13.93
C GLU A 43 22.83 -0.03 14.89
N ILE A 44 22.01 -1.08 14.95
CA ILE A 44 20.79 -1.18 15.74
C ILE A 44 21.16 -1.39 17.23
N ARG A 45 20.90 -0.39 18.07
CA ARG A 45 20.63 -0.61 19.49
C ARG A 45 19.12 -0.82 19.70
N LYS A 46 18.79 -1.97 20.27
CA LYS A 46 17.49 -2.44 20.83
C LYS A 46 16.24 -1.65 20.42
N ILE A 47 15.41 -2.27 19.59
CA ILE A 47 14.05 -1.82 19.27
C ILE A 47 13.12 -2.39 20.34
N GLU A 48 12.58 -1.52 21.20
CA GLU A 48 11.48 -1.85 22.10
C GLU A 48 10.15 -1.76 21.32
N GLY A 49 9.39 -2.85 21.34
CA GLY A 49 8.06 -2.95 20.74
C GLY A 49 7.01 -2.14 21.50
N PHE A 50 5.81 -2.06 20.90
CA PHE A 50 4.56 -1.51 21.44
C PHE A 50 4.64 -1.11 22.93
N GLY A 51 4.92 0.17 23.15
CA GLY A 51 4.92 0.75 24.48
C GLY A 51 3.53 0.66 25.14
N PRO A 52 3.46 0.87 26.46
CA PRO A 52 2.20 1.03 27.18
C PRO A 52 1.32 2.12 26.51
N PRO A 53 0.00 2.17 26.79
CA PRO A 53 -0.91 3.16 26.23
C PRO A 53 -0.25 4.54 26.18
N ILE A 54 -0.10 5.08 24.97
CA ILE A 54 0.49 6.40 24.75
C ILE A 54 -0.38 7.37 25.54
N SER A 55 0.20 8.00 26.56
CA SER A 55 -0.41 9.14 27.22
C SER A 55 -0.59 10.23 26.16
N ILE A 56 -1.83 10.43 25.73
CA ILE A 56 -2.20 11.50 24.83
C ILE A 56 -2.13 12.78 25.66
N GLU A 57 -1.01 13.48 25.57
CA GLU A 57 -0.98 14.89 25.99
C GLU A 57 -1.93 15.66 25.05
N PRO A 58 -2.83 16.49 25.60
CA PRO A 58 -3.70 17.31 24.76
C PRO A 58 -2.83 18.17 23.86
N ALA A 59 -3.03 18.06 22.54
CA ALA A 59 -2.37 18.92 21.57
C ALA A 59 -2.57 20.37 21.99
N ILE A 60 -1.48 21.09 22.21
CA ILE A 60 -1.51 22.53 22.48
C ILE A 60 -2.08 23.17 21.22
N GLU A 61 -3.32 23.64 21.27
CA GLU A 61 -3.86 24.59 20.30
C GLU A 61 -3.06 25.89 20.44
N GLU A 62 -1.92 26.00 19.76
CA GLU A 62 -1.21 27.27 19.65
C GLU A 62 -2.06 28.25 18.82
N LYS A 63 -2.92 29.01 19.52
CA LYS A 63 -3.53 30.22 18.97
C LYS A 63 -2.46 31.30 18.89
N PHE A 64 -1.74 31.34 17.77
CA PHE A 64 -0.86 32.48 17.47
C PHE A 64 -1.69 33.78 17.36
N PRO A 65 -1.17 34.91 17.86
CA PRO A 65 -1.91 36.16 17.95
C PRO A 65 -2.32 36.66 16.56
N VAL A 66 -3.62 36.92 16.43
CA VAL A 66 -4.31 37.39 15.23
C VAL A 66 -3.83 38.80 14.89
N ARG A 67 -3.29 38.99 13.69
CA ARG A 67 -3.33 40.30 13.03
C ARG A 67 -4.50 40.27 12.07
N ASP A 68 -5.42 41.22 12.22
CA ASP A 68 -6.56 41.38 11.33
C ASP A 68 -6.08 41.49 9.88
N ILE A 69 -6.37 40.46 9.07
CA ILE A 69 -6.12 40.46 7.64
C ILE A 69 -7.49 40.51 6.97
N ASP A 70 -7.74 41.63 6.31
CA ASP A 70 -8.98 42.00 5.63
C ASP A 70 -9.36 40.95 4.57
N MET A 71 -10.40 40.13 4.85
CA MET A 71 -10.91 39.10 3.94
C MET A 71 -11.89 39.73 2.93
N ARG A 72 -11.70 39.51 1.63
CA ARG A 72 -12.69 39.92 0.60
C ARG A 72 -13.37 38.68 0.00
N ILE A 73 -14.70 38.72 -0.07
CA ILE A 73 -15.58 37.65 -0.57
C ILE A 73 -15.88 37.89 -2.06
N ASP A 74 -15.78 36.86 -2.92
CA ASP A 74 -16.21 36.89 -4.33
C ASP A 74 -17.73 36.60 -4.45
N GLU A 75 -18.34 36.94 -5.60
CA GLU A 75 -19.77 36.76 -5.93
C GLU A 75 -20.27 35.30 -5.79
N ARG A 76 -19.36 34.33 -5.66
CA ARG A 76 -19.63 32.91 -5.39
C ARG A 76 -19.55 32.50 -3.91
N ASN A 77 -19.46 33.45 -2.98
CA ASN A 77 -19.38 33.21 -1.54
C ASN A 77 -18.13 32.41 -1.09
N ILE A 78 -17.06 32.44 -1.90
CA ILE A 78 -15.77 31.83 -1.59
C ILE A 78 -14.87 32.91 -0.95
N PRO A 79 -14.38 32.72 0.28
CA PRO A 79 -13.43 33.65 0.90
C PRO A 79 -12.12 33.66 0.09
N MET A 80 -11.64 34.83 -0.34
CA MET A 80 -10.34 34.92 -1.04
C MET A 80 -9.22 35.32 -0.07
N PRO A 81 -8.07 34.61 -0.07
CA PRO A 81 -6.92 35.00 0.72
C PRO A 81 -6.25 36.29 0.20
N ASN A 82 -5.44 36.91 1.06
CA ASN A 82 -4.68 38.11 0.77
C ASN A 82 -3.78 37.94 -0.48
N LYS A 83 -3.78 38.94 -1.39
CA LYS A 83 -3.11 38.94 -2.71
C LYS A 83 -1.60 38.64 -2.67
N ALA A 84 -0.95 38.74 -1.52
CA ALA A 84 0.50 38.61 -1.40
C ALA A 84 1.02 37.16 -1.49
N LEU A 85 0.19 36.15 -1.17
CA LEU A 85 0.62 34.74 -1.13
C LEU A 85 0.27 33.95 -2.39
N PHE A 86 -0.69 34.41 -3.19
CA PHE A 86 -1.25 33.63 -4.30
C PHE A 86 -1.41 34.50 -5.54
N SER A 87 -0.70 34.13 -6.61
CA SER A 87 -0.92 34.73 -7.93
C SER A 87 -2.26 34.25 -8.46
N LYS A 88 -3.23 35.17 -8.58
CA LYS A 88 -4.52 34.90 -9.25
C LYS A 88 -4.34 34.42 -10.70
N ASP A 89 -3.21 34.75 -11.31
CA ASP A 89 -2.90 34.37 -12.69
C ASP A 89 -2.34 32.95 -12.79
N SER A 90 -2.02 32.31 -11.66
CA SER A 90 -1.54 30.93 -11.64
C SER A 90 -2.60 29.97 -12.20
N PRO A 91 -2.22 29.07 -13.11
CA PRO A 91 -3.16 28.17 -13.76
C PRO A 91 -3.84 27.21 -12.79
N ILE A 92 -3.19 26.88 -11.66
CA ILE A 92 -3.75 25.92 -10.68
C ILE A 92 -5.04 26.42 -10.01
N TYR A 93 -5.29 27.73 -9.97
CA TYR A 93 -6.50 28.31 -9.36
C TYR A 93 -7.60 28.63 -10.38
N LYS A 94 -7.37 28.42 -11.68
CA LYS A 94 -8.40 28.61 -12.71
C LYS A 94 -9.44 27.50 -12.61
N SER A 95 -10.70 27.79 -12.93
CA SER A 95 -11.78 26.80 -12.93
C SER A 95 -12.77 27.08 -14.06
N GLY A 96 -13.44 26.03 -14.55
CA GLY A 96 -14.53 26.14 -15.53
C GLY A 96 -14.13 26.22 -17.00
N ASP A 97 -12.84 26.32 -17.33
CA ASP A 97 -12.35 26.29 -18.72
C ASP A 97 -12.17 24.85 -19.20
N LYS A 98 -12.99 24.41 -20.16
CA LYS A 98 -12.91 23.04 -20.74
C LYS A 98 -11.62 22.76 -21.51
N ASN A 99 -10.88 23.80 -21.89
CA ASN A 99 -9.64 23.70 -22.65
C ASN A 99 -8.39 23.87 -21.78
N GLN A 100 -8.54 24.07 -20.46
CA GLN A 100 -7.38 24.16 -19.57
C GLN A 100 -6.63 22.82 -19.50
N ALA A 101 -5.33 22.91 -19.19
CA ALA A 101 -4.47 21.74 -19.09
C ALA A 101 -5.04 20.74 -18.05
N GLY A 102 -5.12 19.46 -18.45
CA GLY A 102 -5.53 18.37 -17.58
C GLY A 102 -7.03 18.26 -17.30
N GLU A 103 -7.85 19.12 -17.89
CA GLU A 103 -9.30 19.13 -17.68
C GLU A 103 -9.98 17.85 -18.18
N GLY A 104 -10.91 17.31 -17.39
CA GLY A 104 -11.55 16.03 -17.67
C GLY A 104 -10.58 14.85 -17.57
N GLY A 105 -9.50 14.99 -16.79
CA GLY A 105 -8.47 13.95 -16.61
C GLY A 105 -7.59 13.70 -17.83
N LYS A 106 -7.55 14.61 -18.80
CA LYS A 106 -6.74 14.45 -20.03
C LYS A 106 -5.24 14.54 -19.74
N ALA A 107 -4.43 13.85 -20.54
CA ALA A 107 -2.98 13.96 -20.51
C ALA A 107 -2.51 15.39 -20.83
N VAL A 108 -1.56 15.89 -20.05
CA VAL A 108 -0.79 17.10 -20.37
C VAL A 108 0.59 16.67 -20.83
N VAL A 109 0.84 16.79 -22.13
CA VAL A 109 2.10 16.36 -22.74
C VAL A 109 3.00 17.57 -22.98
N ILE A 110 4.16 17.58 -22.33
CA ILE A 110 5.16 18.63 -22.48
C ILE A 110 6.35 18.09 -23.27
N ASN A 111 6.67 18.71 -24.41
CA ASN A 111 7.90 18.40 -25.12
C ASN A 111 9.09 19.06 -24.40
N ARG A 112 9.78 18.26 -23.57
CA ARG A 112 10.94 18.74 -22.81
C ARG A 112 12.00 19.42 -23.70
N ASN A 113 12.17 19.04 -24.97
CA ASN A 113 13.21 19.62 -25.83
C ASN A 113 12.91 21.07 -26.21
N GLU A 114 11.64 21.45 -26.28
CA GLU A 114 11.17 22.80 -26.64
C GLU A 114 11.21 23.79 -25.47
N LEU A 115 11.33 23.29 -24.24
CA LEU A 115 11.44 24.12 -23.04
C LEU A 115 12.74 24.95 -23.03
N SER A 116 12.67 26.16 -22.47
CA SER A 116 13.86 26.97 -22.18
C SER A 116 14.75 26.27 -21.14
N LEU A 117 16.01 26.71 -21.01
CA LEU A 117 16.94 26.13 -20.02
C LEU A 117 16.42 26.26 -18.58
N THR A 118 15.72 27.36 -18.27
CA THR A 118 15.14 27.58 -16.93
C THR A 118 13.95 26.65 -16.70
N GLU A 119 13.05 26.51 -17.68
CA GLU A 119 11.89 25.61 -17.57
C GLU A 119 12.31 24.14 -17.50
N LYS A 120 13.34 23.73 -18.26
CA LYS A 120 13.93 22.39 -18.17
C LYS A 120 14.40 22.07 -16.76
N ARG A 121 15.05 23.03 -16.08
CA ARG A 121 15.48 22.85 -14.69
C ARG A 121 14.29 22.68 -13.75
N ILE A 122 13.25 23.51 -13.87
CA ILE A 122 12.05 23.39 -13.04
C ILE A 122 11.36 22.04 -13.29
N TYR A 123 11.26 21.63 -14.55
CA TYR A 123 10.74 20.32 -14.97
C TYR A 123 11.51 19.17 -14.32
N ASP A 124 12.84 19.15 -14.45
CA ASP A 124 13.69 18.08 -13.94
C ASP A 124 13.72 18.06 -12.40
N ASP A 125 13.88 19.23 -11.76
CA ASP A 125 13.89 19.38 -10.29
C ASP A 125 12.57 18.89 -9.68
N GLY A 126 11.44 19.17 -10.33
CA GLY A 126 10.12 18.73 -9.89
C GLY A 126 10.02 17.21 -9.85
N PHE A 127 10.54 16.53 -10.88
CA PHE A 127 10.56 15.08 -10.94
C PHE A 127 11.54 14.47 -9.93
N GLU A 128 12.72 15.07 -9.76
CA GLU A 128 13.72 14.60 -8.80
C GLU A 128 13.22 14.69 -7.35
N LYS A 129 12.54 15.78 -6.99
CA LYS A 129 12.06 16.02 -5.63
C LYS A 129 10.84 15.18 -5.27
N ASN A 130 9.92 14.98 -6.20
CA ASN A 130 8.60 14.39 -5.90
C ASN A 130 8.39 13.01 -6.52
N ALA A 131 9.30 12.55 -7.38
CA ALA A 131 9.17 11.34 -8.19
C ALA A 131 7.99 11.35 -9.19
N PHE A 132 7.37 12.51 -9.43
CA PHE A 132 6.37 12.77 -10.46
C PHE A 132 6.58 14.16 -11.06
N ASN A 133 5.96 14.43 -12.20
CA ASN A 133 6.13 15.67 -12.95
C ASN A 133 5.36 16.84 -12.30
N GLN A 134 5.96 17.45 -11.27
CA GLN A 134 5.39 18.63 -10.62
C GLN A 134 5.15 19.79 -11.62
N TYR A 135 6.03 19.97 -12.60
CA TYR A 135 5.87 21.03 -13.60
C TYR A 135 4.56 20.90 -14.38
N VAL A 136 4.16 19.67 -14.74
CA VAL A 136 2.85 19.40 -15.32
C VAL A 136 1.72 19.61 -14.30
N SER A 137 1.87 19.10 -13.07
CA SER A 137 0.87 19.32 -12.01
C SER A 137 0.57 20.80 -11.78
N ASP A 138 1.60 21.65 -11.78
CA ASP A 138 1.52 23.09 -11.55
C ASP A 138 0.85 23.85 -12.72
N MET A 139 0.51 23.18 -13.83
CA MET A 139 -0.32 23.72 -14.91
C MET A 139 -1.78 23.32 -14.81
N ILE A 140 -2.09 22.29 -14.04
CA ILE A 140 -3.42 21.71 -13.97
C ILE A 140 -4.18 22.35 -12.81
N SER A 141 -5.43 22.73 -13.06
CA SER A 141 -6.31 23.27 -12.03
C SER A 141 -6.52 22.33 -10.84
N ILE A 142 -6.45 22.85 -9.63
CA ILE A 142 -6.85 22.10 -8.42
C ILE A 142 -8.35 21.77 -8.39
N HIS A 143 -9.13 22.43 -9.26
CA HIS A 143 -10.57 22.27 -9.48
C HIS A 143 -10.88 21.48 -10.76
N ARG A 144 -9.90 20.81 -11.38
CA ARG A 144 -10.12 20.10 -12.67
C ARG A 144 -11.22 19.06 -12.54
N SER A 145 -12.10 18.94 -13.53
CA SER A 145 -13.04 17.81 -13.56
C SER A 145 -12.34 16.51 -13.95
N LEU A 146 -12.93 15.38 -13.57
CA LEU A 146 -12.53 14.04 -13.98
C LEU A 146 -13.68 13.35 -14.73
N PRO A 147 -13.40 12.38 -15.60
CA PRO A 147 -14.45 11.72 -16.35
C PRO A 147 -15.28 10.84 -15.41
N SER A 148 -16.60 10.80 -15.65
CA SER A 148 -17.54 9.98 -14.89
C SER A 148 -17.56 8.55 -15.44
N TYR A 149 -16.47 7.81 -15.24
CA TYR A 149 -16.44 6.38 -15.52
C TYR A 149 -16.96 5.62 -14.31
N ILE A 150 -18.22 5.20 -14.41
CA ILE A 150 -18.89 4.34 -13.42
C ILE A 150 -19.22 3.04 -14.14
N ASP A 151 -18.81 1.90 -13.57
CA ASP A 151 -19.20 0.58 -14.07
C ASP A 151 -20.73 0.52 -14.22
N GLU A 152 -21.25 -0.05 -15.31
CA GLU A 152 -22.69 -0.01 -15.63
C GLU A 152 -23.56 -0.52 -14.48
N ASP A 153 -23.10 -1.56 -13.79
CA ASP A 153 -23.77 -2.17 -12.64
C ASP A 153 -23.98 -1.18 -11.48
N CYS A 154 -23.14 -0.15 -11.40
CA CYS A 154 -23.11 0.81 -10.29
C CYS A 154 -23.96 2.05 -10.56
N LYS A 155 -24.40 2.24 -11.80
CA LYS A 155 -25.28 3.37 -12.16
C LYS A 155 -26.68 3.23 -11.57
N THR A 156 -27.12 1.99 -11.31
CA THR A 156 -28.45 1.71 -10.77
C THR A 156 -28.49 1.56 -9.25
N GLU A 157 -27.33 1.51 -8.61
CA GLU A 157 -27.23 1.37 -7.16
C GLU A 157 -27.79 2.58 -6.44
N LYS A 158 -28.49 2.32 -5.33
CA LYS A 158 -29.07 3.35 -4.46
C LYS A 158 -28.58 3.16 -3.05
N TYR A 159 -28.08 4.25 -2.48
CA TYR A 159 -27.56 4.29 -1.12
C TYR A 159 -28.59 4.84 -0.15
N ASP A 160 -28.47 4.47 1.12
CA ASP A 160 -29.30 5.04 2.18
C ASP A 160 -29.13 6.58 2.25
N SER A 161 -30.20 7.29 2.57
CA SER A 161 -30.16 8.75 2.72
C SER A 161 -29.45 9.21 4.01
N ASP A 162 -29.47 8.38 5.05
CA ASP A 162 -28.94 8.68 6.39
C ASP A 162 -27.58 8.00 6.60
N LEU A 163 -26.56 8.42 5.85
CA LEU A 163 -25.22 7.82 5.94
C LEU A 163 -24.43 8.41 7.12
N PRO A 164 -23.55 7.60 7.76
CA PRO A 164 -22.64 8.09 8.78
C PRO A 164 -21.69 9.16 8.21
N ASN A 165 -21.30 10.15 9.01
CA ASN A 165 -20.30 11.14 8.60
C ASN A 165 -18.87 10.58 8.74
N THR A 166 -17.92 11.16 8.00
CA THR A 166 -16.52 10.75 7.99
C THR A 166 -15.56 11.89 8.31
N SER A 167 -14.49 11.56 9.03
CA SER A 167 -13.27 12.37 9.11
C SER A 167 -12.27 11.86 8.08
N VAL A 168 -11.92 12.71 7.12
CA VAL A 168 -10.91 12.38 6.11
C VAL A 168 -9.52 12.74 6.65
N ILE A 169 -8.60 11.78 6.70
CA ILE A 169 -7.24 11.98 7.19
C ILE A 169 -6.27 11.87 6.01
N ILE A 170 -5.50 12.94 5.78
CA ILE A 170 -4.48 13.01 4.74
C ILE A 170 -3.13 13.23 5.42
N CYS A 171 -2.28 12.22 5.41
CA CYS A 171 -0.91 12.34 5.91
C CYS A 171 0.00 12.81 4.78
N PHE A 172 0.88 13.78 5.04
CA PHE A 172 1.80 14.29 4.04
C PHE A 172 3.18 14.59 4.66
N HIS A 173 4.21 14.51 3.81
CA HIS A 173 5.58 14.91 4.13
C HIS A 173 6.22 15.43 2.84
N ASN A 174 6.61 16.71 2.81
CA ASN A 174 7.24 17.34 1.64
C ASN A 174 6.46 17.17 0.32
N GLU A 175 5.13 17.28 0.40
CA GLU A 175 4.25 17.17 -0.75
C GLU A 175 4.27 18.43 -1.63
N ALA A 176 4.13 18.23 -2.94
CA ALA A 176 3.99 19.32 -3.89
C ALA A 176 2.71 20.12 -3.63
N TRP A 177 2.79 21.46 -3.67
CA TRP A 177 1.69 22.35 -3.34
C TRP A 177 0.42 22.08 -4.17
N SER A 178 0.56 22.03 -5.50
CA SER A 178 -0.57 21.80 -6.41
C SER A 178 -1.27 20.47 -6.16
N VAL A 179 -0.51 19.43 -5.82
CA VAL A 179 -1.03 18.06 -5.62
C VAL A 179 -1.74 17.93 -4.27
N LEU A 180 -1.14 18.43 -3.19
CA LEU A 180 -1.78 18.45 -1.88
C LEU A 180 -3.10 19.23 -1.92
N LEU A 181 -3.09 20.40 -2.54
CA LEU A 181 -4.30 21.22 -2.67
C LEU A 181 -5.37 20.52 -3.50
N ARG A 182 -5.00 19.94 -4.66
CA ARG A 182 -5.94 19.21 -5.53
C ARG A 182 -6.61 18.05 -4.79
N THR A 183 -5.87 17.36 -3.92
CA THR A 183 -6.45 16.33 -3.04
C THR A 183 -7.50 16.92 -2.11
N VAL A 184 -7.17 17.96 -1.36
CA VAL A 184 -8.09 18.61 -0.41
C VAL A 184 -9.33 19.16 -1.11
N HIS A 185 -9.15 19.85 -2.23
CA HIS A 185 -10.25 20.41 -3.02
C HIS A 185 -11.14 19.32 -3.60
N SER A 186 -10.59 18.22 -4.11
CA SER A 186 -11.40 17.10 -4.61
C SER A 186 -12.30 16.51 -3.51
N VAL A 187 -11.81 16.44 -2.26
CA VAL A 187 -12.64 16.00 -1.13
C VAL A 187 -13.71 17.03 -0.79
N LEU A 188 -13.34 18.31 -0.67
CA LEU A 188 -14.29 19.37 -0.30
C LEU A 188 -15.41 19.55 -1.33
N GLU A 189 -15.08 19.46 -2.62
CA GLU A 189 -16.00 19.74 -3.72
C GLU A 189 -16.90 18.54 -4.05
N ARG A 190 -16.40 17.32 -3.88
CA ARG A 190 -17.08 16.07 -4.33
C ARG A 190 -17.64 15.24 -3.19
N THR A 191 -17.71 15.83 -1.99
CA THR A 191 -18.30 15.21 -0.80
C THR A 191 -19.44 16.06 -0.27
N ARG A 192 -20.62 15.46 -0.12
CA ARG A 192 -21.78 16.16 0.44
C ARG A 192 -21.49 16.71 1.85
N GLU A 193 -21.97 17.92 2.12
CA GLU A 193 -21.64 18.64 3.34
C GLU A 193 -22.02 17.88 4.62
N ASN A 194 -23.14 17.16 4.63
CA ASN A 194 -23.58 16.37 5.78
C ASN A 194 -22.71 15.13 6.04
N LEU A 195 -21.99 14.63 5.03
CA LEU A 195 -21.14 13.44 5.14
C LEU A 195 -19.72 13.78 5.57
N LEU A 196 -19.22 14.97 5.24
CA LEU A 196 -17.87 15.39 5.62
C LEU A 196 -17.88 16.09 6.99
N ALA A 197 -17.41 15.40 8.03
CA ALA A 197 -17.25 15.97 9.36
C ALA A 197 -16.07 16.95 9.41
N GLU A 198 -14.90 16.51 8.94
CA GLU A 198 -13.67 17.30 8.85
C GLU A 198 -12.64 16.63 7.92
N ILE A 199 -11.65 17.40 7.50
CA ILE A 199 -10.41 16.95 6.88
C ILE A 199 -9.26 17.27 7.84
N ILE A 200 -8.46 16.26 8.19
CA ILE A 200 -7.29 16.38 9.06
C ILE A 200 -6.06 16.17 8.19
N LEU A 201 -5.32 17.25 7.97
CA LEU A 201 -4.01 17.23 7.30
C LEU A 201 -2.93 16.97 8.35
N VAL A 202 -2.30 15.79 8.32
CA VAL A 202 -1.24 15.43 9.26
C VAL A 202 0.12 15.66 8.59
N ASP A 203 0.81 16.73 9.00
CA ASP A 203 2.18 17.01 8.57
C ASP A 203 3.17 16.15 9.36
N ASP A 204 3.71 15.12 8.72
CA ASP A 204 4.76 14.26 9.28
C ASP A 204 6.14 14.91 9.15
N PHE A 205 6.29 16.09 9.76
CA PHE A 205 7.56 16.81 9.87
C PHE A 205 8.17 17.24 8.52
N SER A 206 7.37 17.88 7.66
CA SER A 206 7.85 18.49 6.41
C SER A 206 8.85 19.62 6.68
N ASP A 207 9.74 19.91 5.75
CA ASP A 207 10.70 21.03 5.82
C ASP A 207 10.46 22.09 4.73
N MET A 208 9.68 21.78 3.70
CA MET A 208 9.34 22.73 2.63
C MET A 208 8.56 23.93 3.18
N THR A 209 9.02 25.14 2.84
CA THR A 209 8.50 26.40 3.39
C THR A 209 7.01 26.61 3.09
N HIS A 210 6.56 26.27 1.89
CA HIS A 210 5.16 26.42 1.47
C HIS A 210 4.21 25.54 2.28
N LEU A 211 4.71 24.46 2.89
CA LEU A 211 3.88 23.58 3.72
C LEU A 211 3.69 24.11 5.14
N LYS A 212 4.33 25.21 5.54
CA LYS A 212 4.27 25.75 6.91
C LYS A 212 3.21 26.84 7.03
N ALA A 213 3.63 28.08 7.23
CA ALA A 213 2.72 29.21 7.44
C ALA A 213 1.78 29.42 6.24
N ASP A 214 2.28 29.23 5.01
CA ASP A 214 1.50 29.46 3.79
C ASP A 214 0.31 28.48 3.69
N LEU A 215 0.54 27.20 4.02
CA LEU A 215 -0.52 26.19 4.08
C LEU A 215 -1.56 26.51 5.15
N GLU A 216 -1.13 26.96 6.33
CA GLU A 216 -2.05 27.37 7.40
C GLU A 216 -2.90 28.57 6.99
N ILE A 217 -2.29 29.58 6.37
CA ILE A 217 -3.00 30.75 5.87
C ILE A 217 -4.01 30.35 4.79
N TYR A 218 -3.61 29.45 3.87
CA TYR A 218 -4.50 28.96 2.83
C TYR A 218 -5.68 28.14 3.40
N MET A 219 -5.42 27.22 4.32
CA MET A 219 -6.46 26.30 4.83
C MET A 219 -7.45 26.95 5.79
N ARG A 220 -7.12 28.10 6.39
CA ARG A 220 -8.03 28.87 7.27
C ARG A 220 -9.37 29.25 6.62
N GLN A 221 -9.42 29.33 5.29
CA GLN A 221 -10.66 29.63 4.57
C GLN A 221 -11.66 28.45 4.58
N PHE A 222 -11.23 27.24 4.94
CA PHE A 222 -12.06 26.04 4.96
C PHE A 222 -12.33 25.61 6.41
N PRO A 223 -13.53 25.86 6.96
CA PRO A 223 -13.81 25.60 8.38
C PRO A 223 -13.76 24.11 8.76
N LYS A 224 -13.86 23.23 7.77
CA LYS A 224 -13.77 21.78 7.94
C LYS A 224 -12.34 21.23 7.84
N VAL A 225 -11.33 22.06 7.54
CA VAL A 225 -9.94 21.62 7.41
C VAL A 225 -9.15 21.99 8.65
N ARG A 226 -8.41 21.03 9.20
CA ARG A 226 -7.50 21.22 10.33
C ARG A 226 -6.14 20.61 10.02
N ILE A 227 -5.08 21.29 10.44
CA ILE A 227 -3.70 20.80 10.27
C ILE A 227 -3.19 20.33 11.63
N LEU A 228 -2.67 19.11 11.67
CA LEU A 228 -1.93 18.53 12.80
C LEU A 228 -0.44 18.48 12.42
N ARG A 229 0.40 19.22 13.14
CA ARG A 229 1.87 19.20 12.95
C ARG A 229 2.52 18.21 13.91
N LEU A 230 3.35 17.32 13.38
CA LEU A 230 4.17 16.44 14.21
C LEU A 230 5.53 17.08 14.48
N GLU A 231 5.99 17.00 15.73
CA GLU A 231 7.27 17.59 16.18
C GLU A 231 8.51 16.89 15.63
N LYS A 232 8.36 15.66 15.15
CA LYS A 232 9.41 14.83 14.54
C LYS A 232 8.81 13.93 13.47
N ARG A 233 9.65 13.42 12.58
CA ARG A 233 9.25 12.46 11.54
C ARG A 233 8.95 11.11 12.17
N GLU A 234 7.68 10.76 12.25
CA GLU A 234 7.16 9.55 12.90
C GLU A 234 6.86 8.43 11.90
N GLY A 235 6.69 8.77 10.61
CA GLY A 235 6.32 7.87 9.54
C GLY A 235 4.81 7.69 9.42
N LEU A 236 4.37 7.25 8.22
CA LEU A 236 2.97 7.17 7.81
C LEU A 236 2.05 6.47 8.82
N ILE A 237 2.45 5.34 9.38
CA ILE A 237 1.62 4.55 10.30
C ILE A 237 1.27 5.37 11.55
N ARG A 238 2.27 6.00 12.17
CA ARG A 238 2.07 6.80 13.39
C ARG A 238 1.36 8.10 13.09
N ALA A 239 1.64 8.72 11.94
CA ALA A 239 0.90 9.90 11.47
C ALA A 239 -0.61 9.58 11.32
N ARG A 240 -0.96 8.44 10.71
CA ARG A 240 -2.35 7.96 10.60
C ARG A 240 -3.00 7.77 11.97
N ILE A 241 -2.31 7.11 12.91
CA ILE A 241 -2.81 6.90 14.29
C ILE A 241 -3.03 8.24 15.01
N LYS A 242 -2.10 9.20 14.90
CA LYS A 242 -2.23 10.53 15.51
C LYS A 242 -3.40 11.32 14.91
N GLY A 243 -3.63 11.22 13.61
CA GLY A 243 -4.82 11.79 12.96
C GLY A 243 -6.12 11.17 13.47
N ALA A 244 -6.16 9.84 13.58
CA ALA A 244 -7.34 9.11 14.06
C ALA A 244 -7.67 9.42 15.52
N ALA A 245 -6.66 9.65 16.36
CA ALA A 245 -6.87 9.98 17.77
C ALA A 245 -7.64 11.29 17.98
N ILE A 246 -7.62 12.21 17.00
CA ILE A 246 -8.27 13.52 17.09
C ILE A 246 -9.49 13.68 16.18
N SER A 247 -9.86 12.63 15.44
CA SER A 247 -11.00 12.64 14.50
C SER A 247 -12.35 12.65 15.22
N LYS A 248 -13.30 13.40 14.69
CA LYS A 248 -14.65 13.57 15.24
C LYS A 248 -15.74 12.81 14.47
N GLY A 249 -15.46 12.38 13.25
CA GLY A 249 -16.38 11.64 12.39
C GLY A 249 -16.65 10.24 12.91
N SER A 250 -17.84 9.72 12.61
CA SER A 250 -18.23 8.34 12.96
C SER A 250 -17.46 7.28 12.17
N VAL A 251 -16.96 7.65 10.99
CA VAL A 251 -16.07 6.86 10.14
C VAL A 251 -14.76 7.61 9.94
N ILE A 252 -13.66 6.88 9.79
CA ILE A 252 -12.35 7.44 9.40
C ILE A 252 -12.06 7.01 7.97
N THR A 253 -11.68 7.98 7.12
CA THR A 253 -11.30 7.71 5.74
C THR A 253 -9.88 8.22 5.50
N TYR A 254 -8.95 7.32 5.20
CA TYR A 254 -7.56 7.69 4.90
C TYR A 254 -7.37 7.90 3.40
N LEU A 255 -6.79 9.04 3.03
CA LEU A 255 -6.30 9.28 1.67
C LEU A 255 -4.81 9.58 1.71
N ASP A 256 -4.13 9.29 0.61
CA ASP A 256 -2.79 9.82 0.39
C ASP A 256 -2.88 11.29 -0.04
N SER A 257 -1.78 12.03 0.07
CA SER A 257 -1.72 13.48 -0.19
C SER A 257 -1.68 13.86 -1.68
N HIS A 258 -1.83 12.86 -2.55
CA HIS A 258 -1.77 12.96 -4.00
C HIS A 258 -2.86 12.09 -4.63
N CYS A 259 -4.09 12.35 -4.19
CA CYS A 259 -5.29 11.69 -4.66
C CYS A 259 -6.25 12.70 -5.30
N GLU A 260 -7.14 12.22 -6.14
CA GLU A 260 -8.31 12.97 -6.58
C GLU A 260 -9.53 12.08 -6.35
N CYS A 261 -10.58 12.59 -5.71
CA CYS A 261 -11.80 11.83 -5.48
C CYS A 261 -12.73 11.94 -6.68
N LEU A 262 -13.47 10.90 -7.09
CA LEU A 262 -14.53 11.07 -8.10
C LEU A 262 -15.82 11.61 -7.48
N GLU A 263 -16.73 12.10 -8.33
CA GLU A 263 -18.09 12.45 -7.89
C GLU A 263 -18.80 11.22 -7.32
N GLY A 264 -19.46 11.39 -6.17
CA GLY A 264 -20.18 10.29 -5.50
C GLY A 264 -19.28 9.22 -4.91
N TRP A 265 -18.00 9.53 -4.66
CA TRP A 265 -17.05 8.53 -4.16
C TRP A 265 -17.35 8.06 -2.72
N ILE A 266 -17.93 8.87 -1.84
CA ILE A 266 -17.96 8.47 -0.42
C ILE A 266 -19.17 7.61 -0.07
N GLU A 267 -20.29 7.82 -0.77
CA GLU A 267 -21.59 7.20 -0.48
C GLU A 267 -21.55 5.66 -0.49
N PRO A 268 -20.97 5.00 -1.52
CA PRO A 268 -20.95 3.55 -1.57
C PRO A 268 -20.13 2.96 -0.41
N LEU A 269 -19.06 3.66 -0.01
CA LEU A 269 -18.17 3.24 1.08
C LEU A 269 -18.90 3.33 2.44
N LEU A 270 -19.53 4.46 2.71
CA LEU A 270 -20.26 4.70 3.96
C LEU A 270 -21.49 3.82 4.10
N ASP A 271 -22.20 3.56 3.00
CA ASP A 271 -23.38 2.68 3.00
C ASP A 271 -23.04 1.25 3.45
N ARG A 272 -21.89 0.71 3.00
CA ARG A 272 -21.43 -0.61 3.43
C ARG A 272 -21.01 -0.65 4.90
N ILE A 273 -20.33 0.39 5.38
CA ILE A 273 -20.00 0.50 6.81
C ILE A 273 -21.28 0.65 7.64
N LYS A 274 -22.28 1.40 7.17
CA LYS A 274 -23.58 1.52 7.84
C LYS A 274 -24.27 0.16 7.96
N LYS A 275 -24.31 -0.61 6.87
CA LYS A 275 -24.90 -1.96 6.83
C LYS A 275 -24.20 -2.92 7.79
N ASN A 276 -22.88 -2.84 7.92
CA ASN A 276 -22.12 -3.62 8.88
C ASN A 276 -20.89 -2.84 9.39
N PRO A 277 -20.94 -2.29 10.64
CA PRO A 277 -19.84 -1.49 11.22
C PRO A 277 -18.53 -2.24 11.43
N LYS A 278 -18.51 -3.57 11.27
CA LYS A 278 -17.28 -4.38 11.33
C LYS A 278 -16.56 -4.50 9.97
N THR A 279 -17.13 -3.90 8.92
CA THR A 279 -16.58 -3.96 7.56
C THR A 279 -15.54 -2.86 7.37
N VAL A 280 -14.37 -3.23 6.86
CA VAL A 280 -13.39 -2.28 6.32
C VAL A 280 -13.53 -2.28 4.81
N VAL A 281 -13.77 -1.12 4.22
CA VAL A 281 -13.96 -0.95 2.78
C VAL A 281 -12.75 -0.26 2.17
N CYS A 282 -12.42 -0.66 0.95
CA CYS A 282 -11.42 0.00 0.13
C CYS A 282 -12.09 0.43 -1.17
N PRO A 283 -11.86 1.66 -1.62
CA PRO A 283 -12.21 2.08 -2.96
C PRO A 283 -11.43 1.29 -4.03
N VAL A 284 -11.92 1.32 -5.26
CA VAL A 284 -11.12 1.00 -6.45
C VAL A 284 -10.06 2.08 -6.62
N ILE A 285 -8.81 1.67 -6.74
CA ILE A 285 -7.69 2.61 -6.86
C ILE A 285 -7.27 2.76 -8.31
N ASP A 286 -7.60 3.91 -8.88
CA ASP A 286 -7.19 4.28 -10.24
C ASP A 286 -5.81 4.92 -10.27
N VAL A 287 -5.24 5.01 -11.48
CA VAL A 287 -3.91 5.55 -11.70
C VAL A 287 -4.01 6.96 -12.28
N ILE A 288 -3.33 7.92 -11.66
CA ILE A 288 -2.89 9.16 -12.32
C ILE A 288 -1.47 8.94 -12.81
N ASP A 289 -1.25 9.15 -14.12
CA ASP A 289 0.06 9.03 -14.73
C ASP A 289 1.04 10.05 -14.12
N ASP A 290 2.20 9.57 -13.67
CA ASP A 290 3.20 10.37 -12.96
C ASP A 290 3.88 11.42 -13.85
N ASN A 291 3.80 11.28 -15.18
CA ASN A 291 4.43 12.18 -16.14
C ASN A 291 3.46 13.21 -16.73
N THR A 292 2.26 12.77 -17.08
CA THR A 292 1.26 13.54 -17.85
C THR A 292 0.03 13.93 -17.05
N PHE A 293 -0.14 13.36 -15.85
CA PHE A 293 -1.33 13.51 -15.01
C PHE A 293 -2.64 13.08 -15.70
N GLU A 294 -2.55 12.24 -16.73
CA GLU A 294 -3.70 11.56 -17.31
C GLU A 294 -4.35 10.64 -16.28
N TYR A 295 -5.68 10.66 -16.24
CA TYR A 295 -6.44 9.76 -15.39
C TYR A 295 -6.75 8.45 -16.14
N HIS A 296 -6.34 7.33 -15.56
CA HIS A 296 -6.58 5.99 -16.08
C HIS A 296 -7.57 5.22 -15.19
N TYR A 297 -8.73 4.95 -15.75
CA TYR A 297 -9.79 4.17 -15.13
C TYR A 297 -9.43 2.69 -14.99
N SER A 298 -9.65 2.12 -13.80
CA SER A 298 -9.50 0.71 -13.46
C SER A 298 -10.86 0.07 -13.17
N LYS A 299 -11.08 -1.14 -13.70
CA LYS A 299 -12.31 -1.90 -13.42
C LYS A 299 -12.32 -2.44 -11.99
N ALA A 300 -13.49 -2.47 -11.35
CA ALA A 300 -13.61 -2.78 -9.94
C ALA A 300 -13.09 -4.16 -9.50
N TYR A 301 -13.12 -5.17 -10.38
CA TYR A 301 -12.68 -6.53 -10.04
C TYR A 301 -11.15 -6.69 -9.84
N PHE A 302 -10.35 -5.68 -10.18
CA PHE A 302 -8.90 -5.74 -9.99
C PHE A 302 -8.45 -5.37 -8.55
N THR A 303 -9.33 -4.76 -7.75
CA THR A 303 -8.98 -4.30 -6.41
C THR A 303 -9.14 -5.42 -5.38
N ASN A 304 -8.02 -5.97 -4.92
CA ASN A 304 -7.98 -6.98 -3.86
C ASN A 304 -7.44 -6.37 -2.56
N ILE A 305 -8.29 -6.27 -1.53
CA ILE A 305 -7.82 -5.95 -0.17
C ILE A 305 -7.15 -7.19 0.41
N ARG A 306 -5.85 -7.10 0.67
CA ARG A 306 -5.09 -8.17 1.35
C ARG A 306 -4.66 -7.68 2.72
N ASN A 307 -5.34 -8.14 3.77
CA ASN A 307 -4.90 -7.92 5.14
C ASN A 307 -3.73 -8.88 5.44
N LYS A 308 -2.50 -8.43 5.18
CA LYS A 308 -1.28 -9.06 5.70
C LYS A 308 -0.80 -8.23 6.87
N GLY A 309 -0.97 -8.75 8.09
CA GLY A 309 -0.60 -8.05 9.30
C GLY A 309 -0.20 -9.00 10.42
N GLU A 310 0.76 -8.57 11.23
CA GLU A 310 1.10 -9.24 12.49
C GLU A 310 0.30 -8.60 13.62
N VAL A 311 -0.36 -9.40 14.45
CA VAL A 311 -1.03 -8.95 15.66
C VAL A 311 -0.16 -9.33 16.86
N ALA A 312 0.55 -8.35 17.42
CA ALA A 312 1.35 -8.53 18.62
C ALA A 312 0.54 -8.09 19.85
N GLY A 313 -0.01 -9.05 20.61
CA GLY A 313 -0.82 -8.73 21.79
C GLY A 313 -1.03 -9.84 22.83
N ALA A 314 -0.53 -11.05 22.62
CA ALA A 314 -0.61 -12.11 23.62
C ALA A 314 0.65 -12.97 23.57
N VAL A 315 0.83 -13.85 24.55
CA VAL A 315 1.95 -14.80 24.75
C VAL A 315 2.30 -15.64 23.49
N ILE A 316 1.48 -15.58 22.44
CA ILE A 316 1.68 -16.17 21.12
C ILE A 316 1.53 -15.05 20.07
N GLN A 317 2.53 -14.89 19.19
CA GLN A 317 2.47 -13.97 18.04
C GLN A 317 1.54 -14.57 16.99
N TYR A 318 0.52 -13.83 16.55
CA TYR A 318 -0.42 -14.29 15.53
C TYR A 318 -0.22 -13.48 14.24
N CYS A 319 -0.19 -14.19 13.12
CA CYS A 319 -0.06 -13.64 11.79
C CYS A 319 -1.43 -13.77 11.12
N LEU A 320 -1.88 -12.70 10.48
CA LEU A 320 -3.06 -12.76 9.62
C LEU A 320 -2.63 -13.40 8.31
N ASP A 321 -3.11 -14.62 8.07
CA ASP A 321 -2.90 -15.33 6.80
C ASP A 321 -4.27 -15.78 6.26
N GLY A 322 -4.39 -15.84 4.94
CA GLY A 322 -5.56 -16.37 4.26
C GLY A 322 -5.25 -17.79 3.77
N GLU A 323 -6.23 -18.69 3.80
CA GLU A 323 -6.05 -20.01 3.18
C GLU A 323 -5.70 -19.87 1.68
N VAL A 324 -4.89 -20.82 1.18
CA VAL A 324 -4.46 -20.89 -0.22
C VAL A 324 -5.54 -21.61 -1.04
N GLY A 325 -6.03 -20.97 -2.10
CA GLY A 325 -7.06 -21.48 -3.01
C GLY A 325 -7.56 -20.37 -3.95
N GLU A 326 -8.24 -20.76 -5.02
CA GLU A 326 -8.79 -19.85 -6.06
C GLU A 326 -10.04 -19.06 -5.61
N ASP A 327 -10.53 -19.27 -4.39
CA ASP A 327 -11.77 -18.66 -3.92
C ASP A 327 -11.61 -17.20 -3.46
N ILE A 328 -12.48 -16.33 -4.01
CA ILE A 328 -12.53 -14.87 -3.82
C ILE A 328 -13.09 -14.48 -2.43
N GLN A 329 -13.43 -15.46 -1.58
CA GLN A 329 -14.00 -15.29 -0.25
C GLN A 329 -13.04 -15.79 0.83
N LYS A 330 -11.97 -15.04 1.08
CA LYS A 330 -10.96 -15.44 2.07
C LYS A 330 -11.38 -14.99 3.47
N VAL A 331 -11.60 -15.94 4.36
CA VAL A 331 -11.65 -15.65 5.80
C VAL A 331 -10.23 -15.32 6.25
N VAL A 332 -10.03 -14.14 6.85
CA VAL A 332 -8.78 -13.80 7.52
C VAL A 332 -8.77 -14.57 8.84
N ILE A 333 -7.89 -15.57 8.97
CA ILE A 333 -7.79 -16.38 10.18
C ILE A 333 -6.49 -16.00 10.90
N ALA A 334 -6.57 -15.85 12.22
CA ALA A 334 -5.38 -15.67 13.04
C ALA A 334 -4.61 -17.01 13.09
N PHE A 335 -3.53 -17.13 12.33
CA PHE A 335 -2.61 -18.24 12.45
C PHE A 335 -1.56 -17.93 13.52
N PRO A 336 -1.13 -18.90 14.35
CA PRO A 336 0.10 -18.73 15.12
C PRO A 336 1.20 -18.38 14.13
N CYS A 337 1.86 -17.22 14.30
CA CYS A 337 2.97 -16.84 13.44
C CYS A 337 3.96 -18.00 13.42
N HIS A 338 4.11 -18.60 12.24
CA HIS A 338 4.98 -19.75 12.08
C HIS A 338 6.40 -19.30 12.36
N LYS A 339 6.95 -19.63 13.53
CA LYS A 339 8.40 -19.61 13.79
C LYS A 339 9.09 -20.79 13.09
N SER A 340 8.75 -21.02 11.81
CA SER A 340 9.25 -22.14 11.02
C SER A 340 9.87 -21.64 9.73
N GLY A 341 11.07 -21.06 9.90
CA GLY A 341 12.15 -21.05 8.92
C GLY A 341 11.94 -20.18 7.69
N GLY A 342 12.09 -18.87 7.84
CA GLY A 342 12.21 -17.90 6.76
C GLY A 342 13.66 -17.49 6.54
N ASN A 343 14.30 -18.12 5.56
CA ASN A 343 15.75 -18.26 5.50
C ASN A 343 16.30 -18.14 4.10
N GLN A 344 17.57 -17.75 4.05
CA GLN A 344 18.34 -17.99 2.85
C GLN A 344 18.54 -19.50 2.68
N ILE A 345 18.21 -20.00 1.49
CA ILE A 345 18.49 -21.39 1.08
C ILE A 345 19.80 -21.36 0.30
N ARG A 346 20.90 -21.69 0.99
CA ARG A 346 22.27 -21.60 0.46
C ARG A 346 22.73 -22.92 -0.13
N ASN A 347 23.35 -22.89 -1.30
CA ASN A 347 24.04 -24.05 -1.87
C ASN A 347 25.48 -24.18 -1.32
N LYS A 348 25.95 -25.41 -1.10
CA LYS A 348 27.34 -25.68 -0.67
C LYS A 348 28.35 -25.81 -1.82
N GLY A 349 27.91 -26.08 -3.05
CA GLY A 349 28.78 -26.22 -4.22
C GLY A 349 29.45 -24.92 -4.68
N GLY A 350 30.56 -25.03 -5.42
CA GLY A 350 31.15 -23.92 -6.19
C GLY A 350 31.82 -22.78 -5.41
N GLY A 351 32.36 -23.01 -4.21
CA GLY A 351 33.02 -21.95 -3.42
C GLY A 351 32.09 -21.19 -2.46
N SER A 352 30.80 -21.54 -2.45
CA SER A 352 29.83 -21.25 -1.39
C SER A 352 29.56 -19.76 -1.12
N SER A 353 28.81 -19.13 -2.01
CA SER A 353 28.08 -17.89 -1.69
C SER A 353 26.73 -17.80 -2.39
N ASN A 354 26.24 -18.82 -3.10
CA ASN A 354 24.98 -18.73 -3.85
C ASN A 354 23.78 -19.17 -3.01
N CYS A 355 22.74 -18.35 -3.04
CA CYS A 355 21.44 -18.57 -2.42
C CYS A 355 20.35 -18.58 -3.50
N LEU A 356 19.28 -19.33 -3.26
CA LEU A 356 18.06 -19.22 -4.05
C LEU A 356 17.56 -17.78 -3.99
N ASP A 357 17.39 -17.17 -5.16
CA ASP A 357 17.03 -15.76 -5.30
C ASP A 357 15.90 -15.62 -6.32
N TRP A 358 14.84 -14.94 -5.92
CA TRP A 358 13.76 -14.60 -6.82
C TRP A 358 14.13 -13.38 -7.66
N THR A 359 14.53 -13.62 -8.91
CA THR A 359 14.87 -12.54 -9.82
C THR A 359 13.64 -12.13 -10.65
N SER A 360 13.17 -10.90 -10.51
CA SER A 360 12.19 -10.29 -11.44
C SER A 360 12.80 -9.95 -12.81
N ARG A 361 13.71 -10.77 -13.31
CA ARG A 361 14.28 -10.59 -14.66
C ARG A 361 13.43 -11.33 -15.68
N GLY A 362 12.42 -10.64 -16.22
CA GLY A 362 11.80 -11.01 -17.49
C GLY A 362 10.30 -10.78 -17.54
N LYS A 363 9.82 -10.28 -18.69
CA LYS A 363 8.41 -10.05 -19.05
C LYS A 363 7.57 -11.35 -19.19
N ARG A 364 7.90 -12.43 -18.48
CA ARG A 364 7.13 -13.68 -18.46
C ARG A 364 6.41 -13.78 -17.13
N LYS A 365 5.14 -14.20 -17.16
CA LYS A 365 4.27 -14.39 -15.97
C LYS A 365 4.83 -15.41 -14.96
N SER A 366 5.89 -16.13 -15.32
CA SER A 366 6.76 -16.90 -14.44
C SER A 366 8.10 -16.18 -14.28
N ALA A 367 8.33 -15.59 -13.11
CA ALA A 367 9.62 -15.02 -12.76
C ALA A 367 10.61 -16.17 -12.50
N ALA A 368 11.78 -16.10 -13.14
CA ALA A 368 12.78 -17.16 -13.04
C ALA A 368 13.37 -17.21 -11.63
N LEU A 369 13.24 -18.36 -10.97
CA LEU A 369 14.02 -18.67 -9.77
C LEU A 369 15.49 -18.78 -10.17
N GLY A 370 16.34 -17.98 -9.55
CA GLY A 370 17.74 -17.89 -9.89
C GLY A 370 18.65 -18.14 -8.69
N LEU A 371 19.94 -17.93 -8.94
CA LEU A 371 21.00 -17.98 -7.94
C LEU A 371 21.66 -16.61 -7.85
N TYR A 372 21.88 -16.15 -6.63
CA TYR A 372 22.60 -14.90 -6.38
C TYR A 372 23.41 -15.00 -5.10
N TRP A 373 24.35 -14.07 -4.89
CA TRP A 373 25.15 -14.10 -3.67
C TRP A 373 24.26 -13.99 -2.42
N CYS A 374 24.54 -14.76 -1.39
CA CYS A 374 23.82 -14.76 -0.13
C CYS A 374 24.11 -13.45 0.61
N HIS A 375 23.12 -12.57 0.74
CA HIS A 375 23.30 -11.24 1.36
C HIS A 375 22.68 -11.06 2.76
N LYS A 376 21.95 -12.04 3.29
CA LYS A 376 21.28 -12.02 4.61
C LYS A 376 20.34 -10.83 4.86
N LYS A 377 19.82 -10.21 3.79
CA LYS A 377 18.90 -9.05 3.87
C LYS A 377 17.42 -9.41 3.70
N GLY A 378 17.08 -10.70 3.70
CA GLY A 378 15.74 -11.17 3.36
C GLY A 378 15.36 -10.85 1.90
N GLY A 379 14.17 -10.29 1.67
CA GLY A 379 13.70 -9.88 0.35
C GLY A 379 13.59 -11.05 -0.62
N ASN A 380 14.24 -10.95 -1.78
CA ASN A 380 14.18 -11.98 -2.83
C ASN A 380 14.85 -13.31 -2.45
N GLN A 381 15.64 -13.35 -1.37
CA GLN A 381 16.29 -14.55 -0.84
C GLN A 381 15.60 -15.13 0.40
N PHE A 382 14.41 -14.62 0.72
CA PHE A 382 13.63 -15.08 1.86
C PHE A 382 12.65 -16.16 1.40
N TRP A 383 12.82 -17.37 1.94
CA TRP A 383 12.02 -18.54 1.62
C TRP A 383 11.52 -19.21 2.89
N LEU A 384 10.27 -19.69 2.86
CA LEU A 384 9.59 -20.39 3.92
C LEU A 384 9.32 -21.84 3.53
N LEU A 385 9.43 -22.77 4.49
CA LEU A 385 8.99 -24.15 4.33
C LEU A 385 7.61 -24.32 4.96
N SER A 386 6.60 -24.63 4.15
CA SER A 386 5.25 -24.91 4.63
C SER A 386 5.15 -26.33 5.21
N LYS A 387 4.22 -26.52 6.16
CA LYS A 387 3.83 -27.85 6.67
C LYS A 387 3.26 -28.76 5.57
N ASP A 388 2.74 -28.15 4.50
CA ASP A 388 2.11 -28.85 3.39
C ASP A 388 3.13 -29.22 2.28
N GLY A 389 4.42 -28.97 2.51
CA GLY A 389 5.51 -29.32 1.60
C GLY A 389 5.85 -28.24 0.57
N GLU A 390 5.34 -27.03 0.70
CA GLU A 390 5.64 -25.94 -0.24
C GLU A 390 6.91 -25.17 0.18
N ILE A 391 7.72 -24.71 -0.79
CA ILE A 391 8.77 -23.71 -0.56
C ILE A 391 8.24 -22.36 -1.05
N ARG A 392 7.97 -21.44 -0.12
CA ARG A 392 7.11 -20.28 -0.34
C ARG A 392 7.82 -18.95 -0.15
N ARG A 393 7.30 -17.95 -0.85
CA ARG A 393 7.45 -16.52 -0.58
C ARG A 393 6.11 -15.86 -0.85
N ASP A 394 5.49 -15.29 0.19
CA ASP A 394 4.13 -14.75 0.10
C ASP A 394 3.12 -15.75 -0.51
N GLU A 395 2.45 -15.36 -1.60
CA GLU A 395 1.50 -16.17 -2.37
C GLU A 395 2.18 -16.99 -3.49
N SER A 396 3.51 -17.04 -3.52
CA SER A 396 4.24 -17.70 -4.60
C SER A 396 5.09 -18.86 -4.07
N CYS A 397 5.04 -19.96 -4.79
CA CYS A 397 5.65 -21.24 -4.48
C CYS A 397 6.72 -21.58 -5.52
N ILE A 398 7.75 -22.30 -5.10
CA ILE A 398 8.65 -22.97 -6.05
C ILE A 398 7.90 -24.11 -6.71
N ASP A 399 7.92 -24.14 -8.04
CA ASP A 399 7.17 -25.04 -8.89
C ASP A 399 8.10 -25.74 -9.88
N TYR A 400 7.90 -27.04 -10.08
CA TYR A 400 8.60 -27.82 -11.11
C TYR A 400 7.65 -28.72 -11.90
N ALA A 401 7.30 -28.27 -13.10
CA ALA A 401 6.46 -29.01 -14.05
C ALA A 401 7.25 -29.88 -15.06
N GLY A 402 8.53 -30.15 -14.80
CA GLY A 402 9.36 -31.07 -15.62
C GLY A 402 10.41 -30.42 -16.51
N ALA A 403 10.36 -29.10 -16.72
CA ALA A 403 11.36 -28.36 -17.51
C ALA A 403 12.24 -27.49 -16.61
N ASP A 404 11.75 -26.31 -16.22
CA ASP A 404 12.47 -25.35 -15.39
C ASP A 404 11.87 -25.30 -13.98
N VAL A 405 12.71 -24.99 -12.99
CA VAL A 405 12.27 -24.65 -11.64
C VAL A 405 11.91 -23.18 -11.62
N MET A 406 10.67 -22.85 -11.27
CA MET A 406 10.12 -21.50 -11.39
C MET A 406 9.35 -21.08 -10.15
N VAL A 407 9.05 -19.79 -10.06
CA VAL A 407 8.14 -19.26 -9.04
C VAL A 407 6.76 -19.08 -9.65
N TYR A 408 5.76 -19.74 -9.07
CA TYR A 408 4.37 -19.72 -9.53
C TYR A 408 3.41 -19.47 -8.36
N PRO A 409 2.18 -18.94 -8.57
CA PRO A 409 1.21 -18.84 -7.49
C PRO A 409 1.02 -20.17 -6.75
N CYS A 410 1.04 -20.10 -5.42
CA CYS A 410 0.75 -21.25 -4.57
C CYS A 410 -0.70 -21.67 -4.78
N HIS A 411 -0.94 -22.95 -5.02
CA HIS A 411 -2.29 -23.49 -5.20
C HIS A 411 -2.70 -24.51 -4.13
N GLY A 412 -1.81 -24.95 -3.24
CA GLY A 412 -2.14 -25.89 -2.16
C GLY A 412 -2.47 -27.33 -2.60
N LEU A 413 -2.67 -27.56 -3.91
CA LEU A 413 -2.95 -28.88 -4.51
C LEU A 413 -1.75 -29.86 -4.52
N LYS A 414 -0.64 -29.55 -3.85
CA LYS A 414 0.60 -30.34 -3.83
C LYS A 414 1.18 -30.56 -5.23
N GLY A 415 1.59 -31.78 -5.58
CA GLY A 415 2.03 -32.12 -6.94
C GLY A 415 3.36 -31.47 -7.32
N ASN A 416 3.36 -30.66 -8.37
CA ASN A 416 4.52 -29.90 -8.87
C ASN A 416 5.03 -28.81 -7.90
N GLN A 417 4.28 -28.52 -6.84
CA GLN A 417 4.68 -27.60 -5.77
C GLN A 417 5.00 -28.34 -4.45
N GLU A 418 5.08 -29.69 -4.48
CA GLU A 418 5.37 -30.50 -3.30
C GLU A 418 6.86 -30.86 -3.20
N TRP A 419 7.49 -30.36 -2.15
CA TRP A 419 8.91 -30.48 -1.85
C TRP A 419 9.13 -31.03 -0.44
N LYS A 420 10.24 -31.75 -0.26
CA LYS A 420 10.72 -32.21 1.05
C LYS A 420 12.15 -31.78 1.25
N TYR A 421 12.40 -31.09 2.36
CA TYR A 421 13.77 -30.80 2.79
C TYR A 421 14.30 -31.96 3.64
N LEU A 422 15.13 -32.80 3.03
CA LEU A 422 15.81 -33.91 3.68
C LEU A 422 16.97 -33.38 4.53
N PHE A 423 16.65 -32.84 5.71
CA PHE A 423 17.59 -32.15 6.59
C PHE A 423 18.90 -32.91 6.83
N TYR A 424 18.83 -34.21 7.18
CA TYR A 424 20.02 -35.02 7.44
C TYR A 424 20.91 -35.23 6.20
N LYS A 425 20.35 -35.08 5.00
CA LYS A 425 21.07 -35.19 3.73
C LYS A 425 21.43 -33.82 3.14
N ASN A 426 20.93 -32.74 3.73
CA ASN A 426 20.95 -31.38 3.16
C ASN A 426 20.40 -31.34 1.73
N GLN A 427 19.38 -32.14 1.39
CA GLN A 427 18.84 -32.20 0.03
C GLN A 427 17.42 -31.65 -0.02
N ILE A 428 17.07 -31.00 -1.12
CA ILE A 428 15.68 -30.59 -1.41
C ILE A 428 15.16 -31.55 -2.47
N LEU A 429 14.20 -32.39 -2.08
CA LEU A 429 13.58 -33.42 -2.90
C LEU A 429 12.26 -32.89 -3.47
N HIS A 430 12.07 -33.00 -4.77
CA HIS A 430 10.75 -32.85 -5.40
C HIS A 430 9.99 -34.18 -5.32
N VAL A 431 8.83 -34.17 -4.65
CA VAL A 431 8.14 -35.40 -4.23
C VAL A 431 7.65 -36.21 -5.43
N ILE A 432 7.03 -35.56 -6.41
CA ILE A 432 6.43 -36.24 -7.57
C ILE A 432 7.47 -36.88 -8.49
N THR A 433 8.59 -36.20 -8.74
CA THR A 433 9.61 -36.72 -9.67
C THR A 433 10.68 -37.54 -8.99
N ASN A 434 10.70 -37.58 -7.65
CA ASN A 434 11.74 -38.21 -6.85
C ASN A 434 13.18 -37.76 -7.24
N LYS A 435 13.31 -36.48 -7.62
CA LYS A 435 14.57 -35.84 -8.03
C LYS A 435 14.94 -34.75 -7.04
N CYS A 436 16.24 -34.49 -6.91
CA CYS A 436 16.75 -33.44 -6.04
C CYS A 436 17.10 -32.18 -6.83
N LEU A 437 16.88 -31.04 -6.18
CA LEU A 437 17.29 -29.73 -6.69
C LEU A 437 18.83 -29.65 -6.68
N GLU A 438 19.40 -29.25 -7.81
CA GLU A 438 20.84 -29.13 -8.02
C GLU A 438 21.19 -27.77 -8.62
N MET A 439 22.29 -27.18 -8.17
CA MET A 439 22.89 -26.01 -8.81
C MET A 439 23.85 -26.47 -9.92
N SER A 440 23.76 -25.88 -11.12
CA SER A 440 24.73 -26.17 -12.19
C SER A 440 26.17 -25.85 -11.74
N ARG A 441 27.17 -26.54 -12.31
CA ARG A 441 28.58 -26.41 -11.87
C ARG A 441 29.14 -24.99 -12.04
N ASP A 442 28.64 -24.25 -13.02
CA ASP A 442 28.95 -22.84 -13.28
C ASP A 442 28.16 -21.86 -12.40
N GLY A 443 27.23 -22.37 -11.57
CA GLY A 443 26.41 -21.57 -10.66
C GLY A 443 25.34 -20.71 -11.33
N THR A 444 25.05 -20.93 -12.62
CA THR A 444 24.15 -20.06 -13.39
C THR A 444 22.69 -20.50 -13.39
N ARG A 445 22.40 -21.79 -13.16
CA ARG A 445 21.05 -22.37 -13.29
C ARG A 445 20.73 -23.39 -12.21
N LEU A 446 19.43 -23.59 -12.02
CA LEU A 446 18.87 -24.68 -11.22
C LEU A 446 18.44 -25.81 -12.15
N ILE A 447 18.77 -27.04 -11.77
CA ILE A 447 18.43 -28.25 -12.51
C ILE A 447 17.88 -29.32 -11.56
N MET A 448 17.12 -30.28 -12.09
CA MET A 448 16.53 -31.38 -11.32
C MET A 448 17.17 -32.69 -11.73
N ASN A 449 17.83 -33.37 -10.79
CA ASN A 449 18.65 -34.55 -11.06
C ASN A 449 18.38 -35.70 -10.09
N VAL A 450 18.92 -36.89 -10.38
CA VAL A 450 18.90 -38.01 -9.44
C VAL A 450 19.60 -37.59 -8.15
N CYS A 451 18.99 -37.89 -7.01
CA CYS A 451 19.52 -37.51 -5.70
C CYS A 451 20.85 -38.21 -5.41
N ASP A 452 21.90 -37.41 -5.22
CA ASP A 452 23.25 -37.82 -4.84
C ASP A 452 23.73 -36.95 -3.67
N GLN A 453 23.83 -37.56 -2.49
CA GLN A 453 24.24 -36.87 -1.26
C GLN A 453 25.72 -36.46 -1.28
N THR A 454 26.55 -37.11 -2.12
CA THR A 454 27.97 -36.79 -2.25
C THR A 454 28.20 -35.56 -3.13
N ASN A 455 27.22 -35.19 -3.96
CA ASN A 455 27.30 -34.01 -4.82
C ASN A 455 27.09 -32.72 -4.01
N PRO A 456 28.11 -31.86 -3.83
CA PRO A 456 27.97 -30.62 -3.06
C PRO A 456 26.99 -29.62 -3.70
N HIS A 457 26.74 -29.73 -5.00
CA HIS A 457 25.78 -28.89 -5.72
C HIS A 457 24.31 -29.27 -5.45
N GLN A 458 24.06 -30.44 -4.84
CA GLN A 458 22.75 -30.85 -4.34
C GLN A 458 22.58 -30.59 -2.84
N GLN A 459 23.61 -30.05 -2.17
CA GLN A 459 23.56 -29.77 -0.75
C GLN A 459 23.10 -28.33 -0.48
N TRP A 460 21.92 -28.20 0.09
CA TRP A 460 21.25 -26.96 0.44
C TRP A 460 21.13 -26.80 1.95
N LEU A 461 21.46 -25.60 2.44
CA LEU A 461 21.34 -25.22 3.84
C LEU A 461 20.25 -24.18 4.01
N VAL A 462 19.29 -24.49 4.87
CA VAL A 462 18.22 -23.58 5.29
C VAL A 462 18.63 -22.96 6.63
N GLN A 463 18.92 -21.66 6.65
CA GLN A 463 19.61 -20.95 7.76
C GLN A 463 19.00 -21.18 9.17
N GLU A 464 17.77 -20.73 9.43
CA GLU A 464 16.97 -20.92 10.65
C GLU A 464 16.04 -22.16 10.57
N PHE A 465 16.55 -23.31 10.14
CA PHE A 465 15.75 -24.55 10.15
C PHE A 465 15.50 -25.04 11.58
N ASN A 466 14.24 -25.10 12.01
CA ASN A 466 13.87 -25.59 13.33
C ASN A 466 13.50 -27.08 13.31
N GLN A 467 14.47 -27.91 13.72
CA GLN A 467 14.30 -29.36 13.74
C GLN A 467 13.17 -29.83 14.69
N THR A 468 12.99 -29.18 15.84
CA THR A 468 11.97 -29.56 16.83
C THR A 468 10.56 -29.35 16.27
N LEU A 469 10.33 -28.20 15.62
CA LEU A 469 9.06 -27.93 14.94
C LEU A 469 8.85 -28.86 13.75
N ALA A 470 9.89 -29.13 12.96
CA ALA A 470 9.79 -30.06 11.84
C ALA A 470 9.40 -31.48 12.31
N LYS A 471 9.90 -31.95 13.47
CA LYS A 471 9.46 -33.20 14.09
C LYS A 471 7.99 -33.13 14.55
N GLN A 472 7.60 -32.04 15.21
CA GLN A 472 6.22 -31.84 15.69
C GLN A 472 5.20 -31.92 14.54
N TYR A 473 5.52 -31.33 13.38
CA TYR A 473 4.66 -31.35 12.20
C TYR A 473 4.89 -32.56 11.28
N LYS A 474 5.68 -33.55 11.69
CA LYS A 474 5.97 -34.78 10.91
C LYS A 474 6.58 -34.51 9.51
N LEU A 475 7.47 -33.52 9.43
CA LEU A 475 8.16 -33.10 8.21
C LEU A 475 9.55 -33.73 8.02
N LEU A 476 10.01 -34.55 8.98
CA LEU A 476 11.34 -35.19 9.01
C LEU A 476 11.28 -36.70 8.79
#